data_AF-E2CM93-F1
#
_entry.id   AF-E2CM93-F1
#
_cell.length_a   1.000
_cell.length_b   1.000
_cell.length_c   1.000
_cell.angle_alpha   90.00
_cell.angle_beta   90.00
_cell.angle_gamma   90.00
#
_symmetry.space_group_name_H-M   'P 1'
#
loop_
_entity.id
_entity.type
_entity.pdbx_description
1 polymer ?
#
loop_
_entity_poly.entity_id
_entity_poly.type
_entity_poly.pdbx_seq_one_letter_code
_entity_poly.pdbx_strand_id
1 'polypeptide(L)'
;MRDKDRFLKCHRSGTWYYRRQVPVDVRSLVNRSSLEISLKTKSLDVARVRRDAMEEADSLYWASLMGVASSRVVGGAGGAGVGAAIDPATARYVSAQKRALALGFVWKSSHDLLTQAPLDDVLERLEALERRSAQGAGKARAELALQSDAEALLGTAPKPSVKVSKALEIFLDEIAPDELTGKSETQKENYRKVKRRAAANFIKVVGDKDLAAITREDALAFYDWWKKRVTGGPKGKRGQKRLSGNSANRDIGNMRRIYGEYYRRLGEDTRENPFRNLSFRDPKALK
;
A
#
# COMPACT_ATOMS: atom_id res chain seq x y z
N MET A 1 -26.44 15.95 17.39
CA MET A 1 -26.60 14.81 16.45
C MET A 1 -26.10 15.25 15.09
N ARG A 2 -25.24 14.48 14.40
CA ARG A 2 -24.88 14.78 13.01
C ARG A 2 -26.12 14.62 12.14
N ASP A 3 -26.38 15.59 11.27
CA ASP A 3 -27.45 15.50 10.26
C ASP A 3 -27.27 14.22 9.44
N LYS A 4 -28.29 13.35 9.47
CA LYS A 4 -28.25 12.03 8.82
C LYS A 4 -28.17 12.15 7.30
N ASP A 5 -28.70 13.23 6.73
CA ASP A 5 -28.82 13.43 5.28
C ASP A 5 -27.85 14.49 4.75
N ARG A 6 -26.85 14.88 5.56
CA ARG A 6 -25.79 15.79 5.12
C ARG A 6 -25.16 15.35 3.80
N PHE A 7 -24.77 16.32 2.98
CA PHE A 7 -24.20 16.07 1.65
C PHE A 7 -25.13 15.31 0.69
N LEU A 8 -26.39 15.02 1.03
CA LEU A 8 -27.38 14.52 0.08
C LEU A 8 -28.20 15.68 -0.48
N LYS A 9 -28.49 15.61 -1.79
CA LYS A 9 -29.36 16.52 -2.51
C LYS A 9 -30.30 15.70 -3.38
N CYS A 10 -31.61 15.79 -3.14
CA CYS A 10 -32.61 15.18 -4.02
C CYS A 10 -32.83 16.08 -5.24
N HIS A 11 -32.75 15.53 -6.44
CA HIS A 11 -33.08 16.25 -7.67
C HIS A 11 -34.55 16.06 -8.04
N ARG A 12 -35.08 16.92 -8.93
CA ARG A 12 -36.49 16.87 -9.37
C ARG A 12 -36.92 15.51 -9.98
N SER A 13 -35.96 14.73 -10.48
CA SER A 13 -36.19 13.38 -11.02
C SER A 13 -36.32 12.29 -9.94
N GLY A 14 -36.24 12.66 -8.65
CA GLY A 14 -36.19 11.74 -7.51
C GLY A 14 -34.84 11.04 -7.32
N THR A 15 -33.82 11.36 -8.13
CA THR A 15 -32.47 10.79 -7.98
C THR A 15 -31.67 11.57 -6.95
N TRP A 16 -30.98 10.84 -6.07
CA TRP A 16 -30.10 11.42 -5.06
C TRP A 16 -28.72 11.76 -5.61
N TYR A 17 -28.18 12.89 -5.17
CA TYR A 17 -26.85 13.38 -5.49
C TYR A 17 -26.04 13.57 -4.20
N TYR A 18 -24.76 13.25 -4.28
CA TYR A 18 -23.75 13.62 -3.30
C TYR A 18 -23.22 15.01 -3.61
N ARG A 19 -23.31 15.95 -2.66
CA ARG A 19 -22.81 17.31 -2.79
C ARG A 19 -21.93 17.68 -1.60
N ARG A 20 -20.65 17.97 -1.84
CA ARG A 20 -19.69 18.34 -0.78
C ARG A 20 -18.81 19.51 -1.22
N GLN A 21 -18.54 20.43 -0.31
CA GLN A 21 -17.56 21.49 -0.53
C GLN A 21 -16.14 20.95 -0.39
N VAL A 22 -15.25 21.36 -1.28
CA VAL A 22 -13.82 21.02 -1.18
C VAL A 22 -13.17 21.94 -0.14
N PRO A 23 -12.45 21.37 0.85
CA PRO A 23 -11.66 22.11 1.84
C PRO A 23 -10.69 23.09 1.19
N VAL A 24 -10.56 24.28 1.75
CA VAL A 24 -9.84 25.42 1.15
C VAL A 24 -8.39 25.09 0.82
N ASP A 25 -7.72 24.38 1.72
CA ASP A 25 -6.37 23.84 1.63
C ASP A 25 -6.18 22.84 0.47
N VAL A 26 -7.24 22.16 0.05
CA VAL A 26 -7.19 21.14 -1.01
C VAL A 26 -7.66 21.71 -2.36
N ARG A 27 -8.35 22.85 -2.39
CA ARG A 27 -8.96 23.42 -3.62
C ARG A 27 -7.97 23.62 -4.76
N SER A 28 -6.74 24.05 -4.45
CA SER A 28 -5.66 24.23 -5.43
C SER A 28 -5.17 22.89 -5.98
N LEU A 29 -5.09 21.86 -5.13
CA LEU A 29 -4.65 20.51 -5.50
C LEU A 29 -5.67 19.80 -6.40
N VAL A 30 -6.97 20.04 -6.17
CA VAL A 30 -8.05 19.42 -6.97
C VAL A 30 -8.70 20.34 -8.01
N ASN A 31 -8.21 21.58 -8.11
CA ASN A 31 -8.70 22.66 -8.97
C ASN A 31 -10.23 22.87 -8.96
N ARG A 32 -10.92 22.62 -7.83
CA ARG A 32 -12.40 22.71 -7.74
C ARG A 32 -12.86 23.14 -6.34
N SER A 33 -13.98 23.85 -6.27
CA SER A 33 -14.56 24.36 -5.01
C SER A 33 -15.61 23.43 -4.40
N SER A 34 -16.30 22.64 -5.22
CA SER A 34 -17.34 21.71 -4.76
C SER A 34 -17.47 20.50 -5.68
N LEU A 35 -18.01 19.43 -5.11
CA LEU A 35 -18.41 18.20 -5.76
C LEU A 35 -19.92 18.13 -5.83
N GLU A 36 -20.47 17.71 -6.96
CA GLU A 36 -21.85 17.25 -7.10
C GLU A 36 -21.85 16.02 -8.02
N ILE A 37 -22.23 14.85 -7.48
CA ILE A 37 -22.14 13.56 -8.17
C ILE A 37 -23.46 12.81 -7.98
N SER A 38 -24.03 12.27 -9.06
CA SER A 38 -25.22 11.42 -8.98
C SER A 38 -24.91 10.12 -8.25
N LEU A 39 -25.72 9.76 -7.27
CA LEU A 39 -25.63 8.47 -6.57
C LEU A 39 -26.43 7.37 -7.27
N LYS A 40 -27.03 7.64 -8.45
CA LYS A 40 -27.77 6.68 -9.29
C LYS A 40 -28.76 5.81 -8.49
N THR A 41 -29.51 6.45 -7.60
CA THR A 41 -30.54 5.77 -6.81
C THR A 41 -31.65 6.75 -6.46
N LYS A 42 -32.87 6.24 -6.39
CA LYS A 42 -34.03 6.94 -5.82
C LYS A 42 -34.28 6.54 -4.35
N SER A 43 -33.68 5.44 -3.89
CA SER A 43 -33.77 4.98 -2.50
C SER A 43 -32.86 5.80 -1.60
N LEU A 44 -33.44 6.37 -0.54
CA LEU A 44 -32.71 7.18 0.45
C LEU A 44 -31.68 6.35 1.22
N ASP A 45 -31.99 5.10 1.57
CA ASP A 45 -31.05 4.26 2.34
C ASP A 45 -29.83 3.87 1.51
N VAL A 46 -30.04 3.51 0.24
CA VAL A 46 -28.93 3.28 -0.71
C VAL A 46 -28.13 4.57 -0.92
N ALA A 47 -28.80 5.72 -0.98
CA ALA A 47 -28.13 7.01 -1.11
C ALA A 47 -27.24 7.33 0.09
N ARG A 48 -27.70 7.05 1.32
CA ARG A 48 -26.92 7.22 2.55
C ARG A 48 -25.65 6.37 2.54
N VAL A 49 -25.77 5.08 2.21
CA VAL A 49 -24.60 4.17 2.14
C VAL A 49 -23.59 4.65 1.10
N ARG A 50 -24.05 5.00 -0.11
CA ARG A 50 -23.15 5.53 -1.16
C ARG A 50 -22.54 6.88 -0.77
N ARG A 51 -23.28 7.76 -0.07
CA ARG A 51 -22.79 9.03 0.47
C ARG A 51 -21.70 8.83 1.51
N ASP A 52 -21.90 7.92 2.46
CA ASP A 52 -20.92 7.64 3.50
C ASP A 52 -19.62 7.14 2.89
N ALA A 53 -19.70 6.22 1.91
CA ALA A 53 -18.54 5.72 1.18
C ALA A 53 -17.84 6.83 0.38
N MET A 54 -18.59 7.72 -0.28
CA MET A 54 -18.02 8.85 -1.03
C MET A 54 -17.36 9.88 -0.11
N GLU A 55 -17.97 10.16 1.04
CA GLU A 55 -17.41 11.07 2.05
C GLU A 55 -16.09 10.54 2.60
N GLU A 56 -16.03 9.25 2.94
CA GLU A 56 -14.80 8.60 3.39
C GLU A 56 -13.74 8.63 2.27
N ALA A 57 -14.13 8.27 1.04
CA ALA A 57 -13.23 8.28 -0.12
C ALA A 57 -12.61 9.66 -0.36
N ASP A 58 -13.43 10.72 -0.40
CA ASP A 58 -12.95 12.09 -0.62
C ASP A 58 -12.04 12.56 0.51
N SER A 59 -12.39 12.26 1.77
CA SER A 59 -11.58 12.69 2.92
C SER A 59 -10.19 12.05 2.87
N LEU A 60 -10.12 10.76 2.54
CA LEU A 60 -8.86 10.03 2.41
C LEU A 60 -8.05 10.49 1.19
N TYR A 61 -8.71 10.75 0.06
CA TYR A 61 -8.05 11.26 -1.14
C TYR A 61 -7.40 12.61 -0.86
N TRP A 62 -8.15 13.53 -0.26
CA TRP A 62 -7.66 14.87 0.07
C TRP A 62 -6.52 14.84 1.08
N ALA A 63 -6.60 14.00 2.12
CA ALA A 63 -5.50 13.79 3.04
C ALA A 63 -4.24 13.27 2.33
N SER A 64 -4.41 12.33 1.38
CA SER A 64 -3.29 11.80 0.59
C SER A 64 -2.63 12.87 -0.29
N LEU A 65 -3.41 13.77 -0.90
CA LEU A 65 -2.89 14.87 -1.72
C LEU A 65 -2.11 15.90 -0.89
N MET A 66 -2.57 16.15 0.34
CA MET A 66 -1.89 17.03 1.29
C MET A 66 -0.62 16.41 1.88
N GLY A 67 -0.38 15.10 1.66
CA GLY A 67 0.71 14.36 2.30
C GLY A 67 0.54 14.20 3.81
N VAL A 68 -0.68 14.43 4.33
CA VAL A 68 -0.98 14.38 5.76
C VAL A 68 -1.50 13.00 6.10
N ALA A 69 -1.00 12.41 7.19
CA ALA A 69 -1.51 11.14 7.66
C ALA A 69 -2.96 11.33 8.16
N SER A 70 -3.89 10.52 7.62
CA SER A 70 -5.30 10.61 8.00
C SER A 70 -5.57 9.74 9.22
N SER A 71 -6.39 10.19 10.17
CA SER A 71 -6.91 9.29 11.20
C SER A 71 -8.02 8.43 10.58
N ARG A 72 -7.89 7.10 10.60
CA ARG A 72 -9.03 6.23 10.32
C ARG A 72 -9.96 6.23 11.54
N VAL A 73 -11.22 6.61 11.36
CA VAL A 73 -12.26 6.22 12.32
C VAL A 73 -12.59 4.76 12.01
N VAL A 74 -12.08 3.82 12.82
CA VAL A 74 -12.51 2.43 12.74
C VAL A 74 -13.96 2.40 13.23
N GLY A 75 -14.90 2.39 12.29
CA GLY A 75 -16.31 2.18 12.56
C GLY A 75 -16.57 0.72 12.92
N GLY A 76 -16.36 0.38 14.19
CA GLY A 76 -16.98 -0.75 14.88
C GLY A 76 -17.68 -0.20 16.12
N ALA A 77 -18.92 -0.60 16.36
CA ALA A 77 -19.71 -0.13 17.49
C ALA A 77 -18.96 -0.33 18.81
N GLY A 78 -18.74 0.76 19.55
CA GLY A 78 -18.24 0.75 20.93
C GLY A 78 -16.72 0.56 21.06
N GLY A 79 -15.99 1.67 21.14
CA GLY A 79 -14.60 1.65 21.62
C GLY A 79 -13.79 2.83 21.13
N ALA A 80 -13.25 3.61 22.07
CA ALA A 80 -12.25 4.62 21.80
C ALA A 80 -10.96 3.97 21.25
N GLY A 81 -10.91 3.74 19.94
CA GLY A 81 -9.72 3.30 19.25
C GLY A 81 -8.85 4.49 18.89
N VAL A 82 -7.61 4.53 19.40
CA VAL A 82 -6.55 5.43 18.92
C VAL A 82 -6.38 5.16 17.43
N GLY A 83 -6.89 6.06 16.58
CA GLY A 83 -6.82 5.89 15.14
C GLY A 83 -5.36 5.92 14.69
N ALA A 84 -4.83 4.79 14.25
CA ALA A 84 -3.50 4.75 13.64
C ALA A 84 -3.50 5.70 12.44
N ALA A 85 -2.56 6.64 12.43
CA ALA A 85 -2.38 7.55 11.31
C ALA A 85 -1.99 6.71 10.08
N ILE A 86 -2.83 6.74 9.05
CA ILE A 86 -2.55 6.05 7.77
C ILE A 86 -1.70 6.95 6.90
N ASP A 87 -0.61 6.41 6.34
CA ASP A 87 0.26 7.13 5.43
C ASP A 87 -0.47 7.52 4.13
N PRO A 88 0.01 8.53 3.39
CA PRO A 88 -0.65 9.01 2.17
C PRO A 88 -0.91 7.93 1.10
N ALA A 89 0.00 6.96 0.92
CA ALA A 89 -0.19 5.90 -0.07
C ALA A 89 -1.32 4.94 0.35
N THR A 90 -1.34 4.55 1.64
CA THR A 90 -2.45 3.77 2.20
C THR A 90 -3.77 4.53 2.13
N ALA A 91 -3.77 5.83 2.44
CA ALA A 91 -4.96 6.67 2.34
C ALA A 91 -5.50 6.73 0.90
N ARG A 92 -4.63 6.87 -0.11
CA ARG A 92 -5.02 6.87 -1.53
C ARG A 92 -5.61 5.52 -1.96
N TYR A 93 -5.00 4.42 -1.55
CA TYR A 93 -5.50 3.08 -1.88
C TYR A 93 -6.85 2.77 -1.21
N VAL A 94 -7.03 3.13 0.06
CA VAL A 94 -8.31 2.98 0.75
C VAL A 94 -9.37 3.91 0.15
N SER A 95 -8.98 5.13 -0.23
CA SER A 95 -9.86 6.05 -0.95
C SER A 95 -10.43 5.42 -2.23
N ALA A 96 -9.57 4.82 -3.05
CA ALA A 96 -9.98 4.17 -4.30
C ALA A 96 -10.94 3.00 -4.06
N GLN A 97 -10.69 2.18 -3.02
CA GLN A 97 -11.62 1.11 -2.60
C GLN A 97 -13.00 1.64 -2.21
N LYS A 98 -13.04 2.68 -1.38
CA LYS A 98 -14.29 3.31 -0.92
C LYS A 98 -15.05 3.98 -2.06
N ARG A 99 -14.31 4.58 -2.99
CA ARG A 99 -14.85 5.20 -4.20
C ARG A 99 -15.44 4.15 -5.15
N ALA A 100 -14.78 3.01 -5.36
CA ALA A 100 -15.33 1.91 -6.14
C ALA A 100 -16.68 1.44 -5.56
N LEU A 101 -16.73 1.22 -4.24
CA LEU A 101 -17.96 0.85 -3.54
C LEU A 101 -19.06 1.91 -3.73
N ALA A 102 -18.73 3.20 -3.58
CA ALA A 102 -19.68 4.29 -3.76
C ALA A 102 -20.25 4.34 -5.20
N LEU A 103 -19.44 3.93 -6.18
CA LEU A 103 -19.81 3.81 -7.59
C LEU A 103 -20.55 2.51 -7.92
N GLY A 104 -20.71 1.60 -6.96
CA GLY A 104 -21.42 0.33 -7.13
C GLY A 104 -20.55 -0.85 -7.53
N PHE A 105 -19.23 -0.73 -7.43
CA PHE A 105 -18.28 -1.78 -7.80
C PHE A 105 -17.55 -2.31 -6.58
N VAL A 106 -17.25 -3.61 -6.58
CA VAL A 106 -16.23 -4.17 -5.67
C VAL A 106 -14.85 -3.74 -6.19
N TRP A 107 -13.97 -3.28 -5.30
CA TRP A 107 -12.60 -2.95 -5.68
C TRP A 107 -11.89 -4.18 -6.23
N LYS A 108 -11.19 -4.01 -7.36
CA LYS A 108 -10.28 -4.98 -7.96
C LYS A 108 -9.04 -4.22 -8.42
N SER A 109 -7.86 -4.81 -8.24
CA SER A 109 -6.63 -4.22 -8.79
C SER A 109 -6.64 -4.34 -10.32
N SER A 110 -5.83 -3.53 -11.02
CA SER A 110 -5.70 -3.68 -12.48
C SER A 110 -5.24 -5.08 -12.88
N HIS A 111 -4.39 -5.71 -12.06
CA HIS A 111 -3.96 -7.09 -12.29
C HIS A 111 -5.13 -8.08 -12.18
N ASP A 112 -5.96 -7.97 -11.14
CA ASP A 112 -7.10 -8.87 -10.95
C ASP A 112 -8.18 -8.63 -12.01
N LEU A 113 -8.36 -7.38 -12.46
CA LEU A 113 -9.24 -7.06 -13.59
C LEU A 113 -8.77 -7.74 -14.88
N LEU A 114 -7.45 -7.74 -15.15
CA LEU A 114 -6.89 -8.34 -16.36
C LEU A 114 -6.84 -9.87 -16.32
N THR A 115 -6.71 -10.46 -15.15
CA THR A 115 -6.43 -11.90 -15.01
C THR A 115 -7.61 -12.73 -14.51
N GLN A 116 -8.54 -12.11 -13.78
CA GLN A 116 -9.61 -12.84 -13.06
C GLN A 116 -11.01 -12.29 -13.31
N ALA A 117 -11.17 -11.03 -13.73
CA ALA A 117 -12.49 -10.44 -13.92
C ALA A 117 -13.14 -10.89 -15.24
N PRO A 118 -14.46 -11.18 -15.24
CA PRO A 118 -15.22 -11.34 -16.48
C PRO A 118 -15.14 -10.07 -17.34
N LEU A 119 -15.16 -10.24 -18.67
CA LEU A 119 -15.12 -9.11 -19.61
C LEU A 119 -16.25 -8.10 -19.35
N ASP A 120 -17.45 -8.59 -19.04
CA ASP A 120 -18.62 -7.74 -18.75
C ASP A 120 -18.38 -6.80 -17.55
N ASP A 121 -17.73 -7.27 -16.48
CA ASP A 121 -17.38 -6.42 -15.32
C ASP A 121 -16.38 -5.32 -15.73
N VAL A 122 -15.44 -5.64 -16.63
CA VAL A 122 -14.49 -4.65 -17.18
C VAL A 122 -15.21 -3.62 -18.05
N LEU A 123 -16.14 -4.06 -18.92
CA LEU A 123 -16.94 -3.17 -19.77
C LEU A 123 -17.85 -2.26 -18.94
N GLU A 124 -18.54 -2.78 -17.93
CA GLU A 124 -19.40 -1.99 -17.04
C GLU A 124 -18.61 -0.87 -16.33
N ARG A 125 -17.36 -1.14 -15.93
CA ARG A 125 -16.46 -0.16 -15.32
C ARG A 125 -16.04 0.92 -16.31
N LEU A 126 -15.71 0.54 -17.54
CA LEU A 126 -15.36 1.49 -18.61
C LEU A 126 -16.55 2.38 -18.97
N GLU A 127 -17.75 1.81 -19.13
CA GLU A 127 -18.98 2.58 -19.37
C GLU A 127 -19.34 3.49 -18.18
N ALA A 128 -19.07 3.06 -16.94
CA ALA A 128 -19.24 3.90 -15.76
C ALA A 128 -18.31 5.12 -15.81
N LEU A 129 -17.05 4.91 -16.22
CA LEU A 129 -16.06 5.97 -16.37
C LEU A 129 -16.36 6.91 -17.55
N GLU A 130 -16.81 6.38 -18.68
CA GLU A 130 -17.22 7.16 -19.85
C GLU A 130 -18.40 8.07 -19.52
N ARG A 131 -19.46 7.53 -18.88
CA ARG A 131 -20.60 8.34 -18.42
C ARG A 131 -20.19 9.48 -17.49
N ARG A 132 -19.18 9.25 -16.64
CA ARG A 132 -18.61 10.27 -15.74
C ARG A 132 -17.88 11.35 -16.53
N SER A 133 -17.08 10.95 -17.52
CA SER A 133 -16.39 11.85 -18.43
C SER A 133 -17.38 12.72 -19.20
N ALA A 134 -18.42 12.11 -19.79
CA ALA A 134 -19.46 12.80 -20.55
C ALA A 134 -20.24 13.82 -19.71
N GLN A 135 -20.51 13.54 -18.43
CA GLN A 135 -21.17 14.49 -17.52
C GLN A 135 -20.31 15.73 -17.19
N GLY A 136 -19.01 15.70 -17.50
CA GLY A 136 -18.04 16.76 -17.22
C GLY A 136 -17.28 17.30 -18.43
N ALA A 137 -17.59 16.84 -19.65
CA ALA A 137 -16.86 17.16 -20.87
C ALA A 137 -16.72 18.69 -21.06
N GLY A 138 -15.50 19.15 -21.36
CA GLY A 138 -15.17 20.57 -21.59
C GLY A 138 -14.93 21.42 -20.32
N LYS A 139 -14.88 20.82 -19.12
CA LYS A 139 -14.57 21.54 -17.87
C LYS A 139 -13.30 20.98 -17.23
N ALA A 140 -12.23 21.78 -17.11
CA ALA A 140 -10.99 21.40 -16.42
C ALA A 140 -11.22 20.87 -14.98
N ARG A 141 -12.29 21.32 -14.32
CA ARG A 141 -12.77 20.82 -13.01
C ARG A 141 -13.21 19.35 -13.01
N ALA A 142 -13.53 18.77 -14.17
CA ALA A 142 -14.00 17.39 -14.31
C ALA A 142 -12.85 16.38 -14.46
N GLU A 143 -11.70 16.76 -15.00
CA GLU A 143 -10.57 15.86 -15.30
C GLU A 143 -9.94 15.25 -14.04
N LEU A 144 -9.79 16.01 -12.95
CA LEU A 144 -9.21 15.44 -11.71
C LEU A 144 -10.21 14.59 -10.91
N ALA A 145 -11.51 14.89 -11.02
CA ALA A 145 -12.55 14.00 -10.48
C ALA A 145 -12.55 12.66 -11.23
N LEU A 146 -12.35 12.73 -12.56
CA LEU A 146 -12.20 11.57 -13.41
C LEU A 146 -10.98 10.73 -13.02
N GLN A 147 -9.87 11.35 -12.60
CA GLN A 147 -8.69 10.61 -12.13
C GLN A 147 -9.00 9.71 -10.93
N SER A 148 -9.61 10.24 -9.87
CA SER A 148 -9.94 9.43 -8.69
C SER A 148 -10.95 8.31 -8.98
N ASP A 149 -11.85 8.51 -9.95
CA ASP A 149 -12.78 7.47 -10.39
C ASP A 149 -12.11 6.45 -11.32
N ALA A 150 -11.19 6.87 -12.17
CA ALA A 150 -10.38 5.98 -12.99
C ALA A 150 -9.52 5.09 -12.09
N GLU A 151 -8.89 5.65 -11.06
CA GLU A 151 -8.17 4.89 -10.03
C GLU A 151 -9.07 3.86 -9.37
N ALA A 152 -10.28 4.27 -8.97
CA ALA A 152 -11.30 3.43 -8.34
C ALA A 152 -11.79 2.28 -9.24
N LEU A 153 -12.11 2.58 -10.50
CA LEU A 153 -12.79 1.66 -11.41
C LEU A 153 -11.81 0.74 -12.14
N LEU A 154 -10.64 1.25 -12.52
CA LEU A 154 -9.61 0.51 -13.27
C LEU A 154 -8.57 -0.14 -12.38
N GLY A 155 -8.66 0.03 -11.06
CA GLY A 155 -7.78 -0.62 -10.10
C GLY A 155 -6.34 -0.09 -10.10
N THR A 156 -6.12 1.13 -10.60
CA THR A 156 -4.78 1.70 -10.83
C THR A 156 -4.24 2.49 -9.62
N ALA A 157 -5.02 2.60 -8.53
CA ALA A 157 -4.52 3.23 -7.32
C ALA A 157 -3.26 2.52 -6.81
N PRO A 158 -2.20 3.26 -6.46
CA PRO A 158 -0.94 2.66 -6.07
C PRO A 158 -1.14 1.81 -4.81
N LYS A 159 -0.75 0.53 -4.89
CA LYS A 159 -0.77 -0.36 -3.74
C LYS A 159 0.19 0.19 -2.68
N PRO A 160 -0.24 0.38 -1.43
CA PRO A 160 0.63 0.88 -0.39
C PRO A 160 1.77 -0.11 -0.19
N SER A 161 2.99 0.40 -0.30
CA SER A 161 4.19 -0.32 0.08
C SER A 161 4.73 0.30 1.34
N VAL A 162 5.31 -0.52 2.19
CA VAL A 162 6.03 -0.06 3.38
C VAL A 162 7.52 -0.06 3.10
N LYS A 163 8.26 0.81 3.80
CA LYS A 163 9.72 0.80 3.80
C LYS A 163 10.30 -0.48 4.38
N VAL A 164 11.55 -0.81 4.07
CA VAL A 164 12.27 -1.97 4.64
C VAL A 164 12.25 -1.95 6.17
N SER A 165 12.47 -0.77 6.78
CA SER A 165 12.39 -0.59 8.22
C SER A 165 11.03 -1.00 8.79
N LYS A 166 9.94 -0.51 8.19
CA LYS A 166 8.58 -0.81 8.63
C LYS A 166 8.17 -2.26 8.33
N ALA A 167 8.59 -2.80 7.20
CA ALA A 167 8.39 -4.21 6.86
C ALA A 167 9.02 -5.15 7.89
N LEU A 168 10.20 -4.80 8.40
CA LEU A 168 10.85 -5.56 9.46
C LEU A 168 10.02 -5.57 10.75
N GLU A 169 9.44 -4.44 11.15
CA GLU A 169 8.56 -4.38 12.32
C GLU A 169 7.35 -5.29 12.13
N ILE A 170 6.63 -5.14 11.02
CA ILE A 170 5.48 -5.99 10.67
C ILE A 170 5.88 -7.47 10.66
N PHE A 171 7.05 -7.77 10.09
CA PHE A 171 7.56 -9.14 10.07
C PHE A 171 7.77 -9.71 11.47
N LEU A 172 8.37 -8.94 12.38
CA LEU A 172 8.66 -9.40 13.74
C LEU A 172 7.42 -9.48 14.64
N ASP A 173 6.48 -8.55 14.46
CA ASP A 173 5.35 -8.38 15.37
C ASP A 173 4.08 -9.11 14.90
N GLU A 174 3.91 -9.31 13.59
CA GLU A 174 2.68 -9.86 13.02
C GLU A 174 2.88 -11.16 12.21
N ILE A 175 4.08 -11.40 11.66
CA ILE A 175 4.33 -12.53 10.75
C ILE A 175 5.05 -13.67 11.47
N ALA A 176 6.16 -13.38 12.14
CA ALA A 176 7.00 -14.37 12.81
C ALA A 176 6.64 -14.76 14.27
N PRO A 177 5.60 -14.22 14.97
CA PRO A 177 5.31 -14.63 16.35
C PRO A 177 5.08 -16.13 16.54
N ASP A 178 4.47 -16.81 15.56
CA ASP A 178 4.26 -18.25 15.56
C ASP A 178 5.58 -19.02 15.68
N GLU A 179 6.62 -18.60 14.95
CA GLU A 179 7.98 -19.18 15.01
C GLU A 179 8.67 -18.96 16.36
N LEU A 180 8.21 -18.00 17.15
CA LEU A 180 8.77 -17.64 18.44
C LEU A 180 8.06 -18.35 19.60
N THR A 181 6.99 -19.08 19.32
CA THR A 181 6.27 -19.90 20.30
C THR A 181 7.19 -20.98 20.87
N GLY A 182 7.24 -21.11 22.19
CA GLY A 182 8.07 -22.12 22.88
C GLY A 182 9.58 -21.83 22.95
N LYS A 183 10.06 -20.72 22.36
CA LYS A 183 11.47 -20.32 22.45
C LYS A 183 11.77 -19.54 23.73
N SER A 184 13.00 -19.65 24.24
CA SER A 184 13.47 -18.83 25.36
C SER A 184 13.60 -17.35 24.96
N GLU A 185 13.59 -16.45 25.94
CA GLU A 185 13.75 -15.00 25.67
C GLU A 185 15.06 -14.71 24.92
N THR A 186 16.16 -15.36 25.30
CA THR A 186 17.45 -15.23 24.60
C THR A 186 17.37 -15.69 23.14
N GLN A 187 16.61 -16.75 22.84
CA GLN A 187 16.39 -17.19 21.46
C GLN A 187 15.56 -16.19 20.66
N LYS A 188 14.52 -15.60 21.27
CA LYS A 188 13.68 -14.55 20.66
C LYS A 188 14.48 -13.29 20.38
N GLU A 189 15.31 -12.86 21.33
CA GLU A 189 16.20 -11.70 21.17
C GLU A 189 17.22 -11.92 20.05
N ASN A 190 17.86 -13.09 20.01
CA ASN A 190 18.81 -13.43 18.96
C ASN A 190 18.14 -13.49 17.58
N TYR A 191 16.91 -14.03 17.50
CA TYR A 191 16.12 -14.03 16.28
C TYR A 191 15.88 -12.59 15.78
N ARG A 192 15.35 -11.71 16.64
CA ARG A 192 15.11 -10.28 16.34
C ARG A 192 16.39 -9.57 15.93
N LYS A 193 17.49 -9.78 16.66
CA LYS A 193 18.81 -9.18 16.41
C LYS A 193 19.34 -9.52 15.02
N VAL A 194 19.20 -10.78 14.60
CA VAL A 194 19.66 -11.25 13.29
C VAL A 194 18.85 -10.61 12.14
N LYS A 195 17.52 -10.48 12.28
CA LYS A 195 16.67 -9.80 11.28
C LYS A 195 16.96 -8.30 11.19
N ARG A 196 17.07 -7.64 12.35
CA ARG A 196 17.45 -6.22 12.45
C ARG A 196 18.79 -5.94 11.79
N ARG A 197 19.79 -6.79 12.03
CA ARG A 197 21.11 -6.67 11.38
C ARG A 197 21.01 -6.74 9.86
N ALA A 198 20.25 -7.69 9.33
CA ALA A 198 20.09 -7.86 7.88
C ALA A 198 19.46 -6.63 7.24
N ALA A 199 18.34 -6.14 7.80
CA ALA A 199 17.65 -4.94 7.33
C ALA A 199 18.54 -3.69 7.44
N ALA A 200 19.21 -3.49 8.59
CA ALA A 200 20.10 -2.35 8.78
C ALA A 200 21.27 -2.35 7.78
N ASN A 201 21.86 -3.52 7.50
CA ASN A 201 22.91 -3.65 6.49
C ASN A 201 22.38 -3.38 5.08
N PHE A 202 21.18 -3.86 4.75
CA PHE A 202 20.56 -3.58 3.45
C PHE A 202 20.28 -2.08 3.27
N ILE A 203 19.63 -1.45 4.26
CA ILE A 203 19.34 -0.02 4.29
C ILE A 203 20.62 0.81 4.16
N LYS A 204 21.71 0.39 4.82
CA LYS A 204 23.01 1.05 4.70
C LYS A 204 23.57 1.04 3.27
N VAL A 205 23.26 0.02 2.47
CA VAL A 205 23.81 -0.15 1.11
C VAL A 205 22.92 0.46 0.05
N VAL A 206 21.60 0.30 0.19
CA VAL A 206 20.61 0.60 -0.85
C VAL A 206 19.67 1.75 -0.47
N GLY A 207 19.61 2.10 0.82
CA GLY A 207 18.64 3.02 1.38
C GLY A 207 17.40 2.33 1.94
N ASP A 208 16.62 3.07 2.72
CA ASP A 208 15.34 2.60 3.28
C ASP A 208 14.21 2.76 2.24
N LYS A 209 14.30 1.96 1.19
CA LYS A 209 13.34 1.92 0.08
C LYS A 209 12.03 1.27 0.51
N ASP A 210 10.97 1.60 -0.22
CA ASP A 210 9.74 0.82 -0.21
C ASP A 210 10.02 -0.60 -0.69
N LEU A 211 9.45 -1.60 -0.02
CA LEU A 211 9.60 -3.01 -0.41
C LEU A 211 9.24 -3.24 -1.88
N ALA A 212 8.19 -2.58 -2.38
CA ALA A 212 7.75 -2.74 -3.77
C ALA A 212 8.75 -2.18 -4.79
N ALA A 213 9.59 -1.22 -4.37
CA ALA A 213 10.59 -0.57 -5.18
C ALA A 213 11.96 -1.27 -5.13
N ILE A 214 12.11 -2.35 -4.34
CA ILE A 214 13.36 -3.12 -4.31
C ILE A 214 13.48 -3.91 -5.60
N THR A 215 14.54 -3.61 -6.36
CA THR A 215 14.82 -4.27 -7.64
C THR A 215 15.83 -5.42 -7.50
N ARG A 216 16.09 -6.13 -8.59
CA ARG A 216 17.14 -7.15 -8.63
C ARG A 216 18.53 -6.53 -8.50
N GLU A 217 18.74 -5.36 -9.08
CA GLU A 217 19.97 -4.60 -9.03
C GLU A 217 20.30 -4.20 -7.58
N ASP A 218 19.29 -3.83 -6.80
CA ASP A 218 19.43 -3.55 -5.36
C ASP A 218 19.93 -4.78 -4.59
N ALA A 219 19.33 -5.94 -4.85
CA ALA A 219 19.74 -7.20 -4.22
C ALA A 219 21.16 -7.61 -4.64
N LEU A 220 21.55 -7.37 -5.90
CA LEU A 220 22.90 -7.60 -6.39
C LEU A 220 23.90 -6.61 -5.78
N ALA A 221 23.56 -5.34 -5.62
CA ALA A 221 24.40 -4.36 -4.93
C ALA A 221 24.67 -4.77 -3.48
N PHE A 222 23.64 -5.28 -2.79
CA PHE A 222 23.79 -5.84 -1.45
C PHE A 222 24.67 -7.10 -1.43
N TYR A 223 24.50 -7.98 -2.42
CA TYR A 223 25.36 -9.15 -2.60
C TYR A 223 26.82 -8.76 -2.82
N ASP A 224 27.10 -7.82 -3.72
CA ASP A 224 28.46 -7.38 -4.03
C ASP A 224 29.13 -6.66 -2.86
N TRP A 225 28.35 -5.93 -2.07
CA TRP A 225 28.82 -5.35 -0.81
C TRP A 225 29.28 -6.42 0.19
N TRP A 226 28.56 -7.56 0.26
CA TRP A 226 28.98 -8.74 1.02
C TRP A 226 30.17 -9.46 0.38
N LYS A 227 30.18 -9.60 -0.95
CA LYS A 227 31.26 -10.26 -1.70
C LYS A 227 32.60 -9.62 -1.38
N LYS A 228 32.69 -8.28 -1.45
CA LYS A 228 33.89 -7.50 -1.09
C LYS A 228 34.37 -7.77 0.35
N ARG A 229 33.46 -8.08 1.28
CA ARG A 229 33.79 -8.36 2.70
C ARG A 229 34.21 -9.81 2.96
N VAL A 230 33.68 -10.74 2.16
CA VAL A 230 34.03 -12.16 2.23
C VAL A 230 35.34 -12.43 1.48
N THR A 231 35.58 -11.76 0.35
CA THR A 231 36.76 -11.95 -0.52
C THR A 231 37.87 -10.93 -0.30
N GLY A 232 37.60 -9.80 0.37
CA GLY A 232 38.64 -8.83 0.74
C GLY A 232 39.75 -9.51 1.53
N GLY A 233 41.01 -9.20 1.21
CA GLY A 233 42.19 -9.98 1.59
C GLY A 233 42.45 -10.19 3.11
N PRO A 234 43.58 -10.84 3.47
CA PRO A 234 43.87 -11.33 4.84
C PRO A 234 43.77 -10.28 5.94
N LYS A 235 43.93 -9.00 5.58
CA LYS A 235 43.66 -7.81 6.39
C LYS A 235 42.92 -6.82 5.48
N GLY A 236 41.66 -6.50 5.75
CA GLY A 236 40.98 -5.40 5.06
C GLY A 236 41.73 -4.07 5.28
N LYS A 237 41.34 -2.98 4.58
CA LYS A 237 41.95 -1.62 4.64
C LYS A 237 42.15 -0.98 6.04
N ARG A 238 41.86 -1.69 7.14
CA ARG A 238 42.09 -1.31 8.54
C ARG A 238 42.32 -2.53 9.48
N GLY A 239 43.06 -3.56 9.05
CA GLY A 239 43.34 -4.72 9.91
C GLY A 239 42.13 -5.58 10.28
N GLN A 240 40.97 -5.36 9.65
CA GLN A 240 39.76 -6.14 9.91
C GLN A 240 39.86 -7.54 9.31
N LYS A 241 39.53 -8.56 10.11
CA LYS A 241 39.41 -9.96 9.70
C LYS A 241 38.33 -10.11 8.61
N ARG A 242 38.55 -11.05 7.69
CA ARG A 242 37.57 -11.47 6.67
C ARG A 242 36.26 -11.88 7.34
N LEU A 243 35.13 -11.43 6.81
CA LEU A 243 33.80 -11.86 7.27
C LEU A 243 33.44 -13.21 6.63
N SER A 244 32.65 -14.02 7.32
CA SER A 244 32.27 -15.36 6.84
C SER A 244 31.14 -15.30 5.80
N GLY A 245 31.22 -16.17 4.78
CA GLY A 245 30.12 -16.40 3.84
C GLY A 245 28.81 -16.77 4.53
N ASN A 246 28.87 -17.48 5.66
CA ASN A 246 27.69 -17.80 6.48
C ASN A 246 27.00 -16.55 7.03
N SER A 247 27.75 -15.51 7.41
CA SER A 247 27.15 -14.25 7.85
C SER A 247 26.45 -13.52 6.71
N ALA A 248 27.06 -13.53 5.53
CA ALA A 248 26.48 -12.94 4.33
C ALA A 248 25.20 -13.68 3.90
N ASN A 249 25.23 -15.02 3.87
CA ASN A 249 24.07 -15.86 3.58
C ASN A 249 22.93 -15.64 4.58
N ARG A 250 23.26 -15.45 5.86
CA ARG A 250 22.27 -15.13 6.88
C ARG A 250 21.56 -13.81 6.57
N ASP A 251 22.29 -12.75 6.24
CA ASP A 251 21.69 -11.45 5.95
C ASP A 251 20.87 -11.45 4.66
N ILE A 252 21.40 -12.03 3.57
CA ILE A 252 20.66 -12.18 2.31
C ILE A 252 19.41 -13.05 2.50
N GLY A 253 19.52 -14.16 3.22
CA GLY A 253 18.40 -15.05 3.51
C GLY A 253 17.32 -14.38 4.35
N ASN A 254 17.71 -13.54 5.31
CA ASN A 254 16.75 -12.76 6.11
C ASN A 254 16.02 -11.72 5.27
N MET A 255 16.72 -10.99 4.40
CA MET A 255 16.07 -10.04 3.48
C MET A 255 15.11 -10.75 2.52
N ARG A 256 15.53 -11.89 1.96
CA ARG A 256 14.67 -12.74 1.13
C ARG A 256 13.38 -13.12 1.89
N ARG A 257 13.51 -13.51 3.15
CA ARG A 257 12.38 -13.93 3.98
C ARG A 257 11.45 -12.77 4.34
N ILE A 258 11.99 -11.64 4.80
CA ILE A 258 11.19 -10.46 5.14
C ILE A 258 10.36 -10.03 3.92
N TYR A 259 10.99 -9.97 2.74
CA TYR A 259 10.31 -9.64 1.49
C TYR A 259 9.21 -10.67 1.16
N GLY A 260 9.56 -11.96 1.14
CA GLY A 260 8.65 -13.02 0.71
C GLY A 260 7.44 -13.18 1.62
N GLU A 261 7.65 -13.24 2.94
CA GLU A 261 6.55 -13.41 3.90
C GLU A 261 5.65 -12.18 3.96
N TYR A 262 6.21 -10.98 3.80
CA TYR A 262 5.41 -9.76 3.74
C TYR A 262 4.42 -9.81 2.57
N TYR A 263 4.88 -10.17 1.36
CA TYR A 263 4.01 -10.26 0.19
C TYR A 263 3.05 -11.45 0.22
N ARG A 264 3.47 -12.59 0.80
CA ARG A 264 2.57 -13.72 1.08
C ARG A 264 1.41 -13.31 1.97
N ARG A 265 1.67 -12.56 3.05
CA ARG A 265 0.60 -12.02 3.92
C ARG A 265 -0.38 -11.13 3.14
N LEU A 266 0.08 -10.48 2.08
CA LEU A 266 -0.75 -9.67 1.19
C LEU A 266 -1.40 -10.48 0.03
N GLY A 267 -1.29 -11.81 0.03
CA GLY A 267 -1.83 -12.70 -1.00
C GLY A 267 -1.00 -12.76 -2.30
N GLU A 268 0.20 -12.19 -2.32
CA GLU A 268 1.10 -12.18 -3.48
C GLU A 268 2.13 -13.33 -3.42
N ASP A 269 1.65 -14.58 -3.39
CA ASP A 269 2.53 -15.76 -3.25
C ASP A 269 3.49 -15.99 -4.42
N THR A 270 3.14 -15.52 -5.61
CA THR A 270 3.91 -15.73 -6.85
C THR A 270 4.85 -14.57 -7.17
N ARG A 271 4.91 -13.54 -6.33
CA ARG A 271 5.76 -12.37 -6.56
C ARG A 271 7.23 -12.76 -6.63
N GLU A 272 7.89 -12.36 -7.70
CA GLU A 272 9.29 -12.68 -7.90
C GLU A 272 10.18 -12.00 -6.84
N ASN A 273 10.92 -12.79 -6.05
CA ASN A 273 11.75 -12.27 -4.99
C ASN A 273 13.07 -11.72 -5.55
N PRO A 274 13.43 -10.44 -5.30
CA PRO A 274 14.66 -9.84 -5.81
C PRO A 274 15.93 -10.49 -5.24
N PHE A 275 15.85 -11.14 -4.06
CA PHE A 275 16.98 -11.85 -3.44
C PHE A 275 17.08 -13.34 -3.84
N ARG A 276 16.26 -13.83 -4.78
CA ARG A 276 16.27 -15.25 -5.22
C ARG A 276 17.65 -15.67 -5.74
N ASN A 277 18.06 -16.91 -5.47
CA ASN A 277 19.30 -17.50 -6.00
C ASN A 277 20.59 -16.71 -5.68
N LEU A 278 20.58 -15.87 -4.64
CA LEU A 278 21.78 -15.18 -4.13
C LEU A 278 22.33 -15.92 -2.90
N SER A 279 23.53 -16.46 -3.02
CA SER A 279 24.26 -17.09 -1.91
C SER A 279 25.77 -17.11 -2.17
N PHE A 280 26.52 -17.24 -1.09
CA PHE A 280 27.94 -17.55 -1.08
C PHE A 280 28.12 -19.05 -0.85
N ARG A 281 29.09 -19.67 -1.52
CA ARG A 281 29.46 -21.06 -1.26
C ARG A 281 29.93 -21.23 0.18
N ASP A 282 29.61 -22.37 0.78
CA ASP A 282 30.09 -22.72 2.12
C ASP A 282 31.63 -22.79 2.08
N PRO A 283 32.35 -22.10 2.99
CA PRO A 283 33.79 -22.28 3.15
C PRO A 283 34.23 -23.75 3.30
N LYS A 284 33.36 -24.64 3.82
CA LYS A 284 33.61 -26.09 3.91
C LYS A 284 33.54 -26.82 2.57
N ALA A 285 32.83 -26.28 1.58
CA ALA A 285 32.68 -26.86 0.24
C ALA A 285 33.79 -26.42 -0.74
N LEU A 286 34.77 -25.65 -0.26
CA LEU A 286 35.93 -25.16 -1.01
C LEU A 286 37.25 -25.80 -0.53
N LYS A 287 37.16 -26.88 0.25
CA LYS A 287 38.29 -27.72 0.65
C LYS A 287 38.33 -28.97 -0.22
#